data_AF-A0A1H3GY05-F1
#
_entry.id   AF-A0A1H3GY05-F1
#
_cell.length_a   1.000
_cell.length_b   1.000
_cell.length_c   1.000
_cell.angle_alpha   90.00
_cell.angle_beta   90.00
_cell.angle_gamma   90.00
#
_symmetry.space_group_name_H-M   'P 1'
#
loop_
_entity.id
_entity.type
_entity.pdbx_description
1 polymer ?
#
loop_
_entity_poly.entity_id
_entity_poly.type
_entity_poly.pdbx_seq_one_letter_code
_entity_poly.pdbx_strand_id
1 'polypeptide(L)' 'MSVIGSTMGTRDELDSLIQMCRVTGVRAEIDVELPLDRARERFERMLEGRTAGKIVFTL' A
#
# COMPACT_ATOMS: atom_id res chain seq x y z
N MET A 1 -12.78 18.55 21.67
CA MET A 1 -11.87 18.05 20.62
C MET A 1 -11.33 16.72 21.09
N SER A 2 -11.44 15.65 20.29
CA SER A 2 -10.96 14.30 20.64
C SER A 2 -9.82 13.89 19.72
N VAL A 3 -8.93 13.05 20.24
CA VAL A 3 -7.88 12.36 19.48
C VAL A 3 -8.25 10.89 19.44
N ILE A 4 -8.32 10.30 18.25
CA ILE A 4 -8.67 8.89 18.05
C ILE A 4 -7.48 8.20 17.39
N GLY A 5 -6.92 7.18 18.06
CA GLY A 5 -5.95 6.28 17.45
C GLY A 5 -6.65 5.29 16.53
N SER A 6 -6.04 4.98 15.39
CA SER A 6 -6.51 3.95 14.46
C SER A 6 -5.35 2.98 14.19
N THR A 7 -5.67 1.69 14.17
CA THR A 7 -4.71 0.62 13.87
C THR A 7 -5.38 -0.35 12.91
N MET A 8 -5.02 -0.26 11.63
CA MET A 8 -5.64 -1.06 10.56
C MET A 8 -7.18 -0.96 10.54
N GLY A 9 -7.80 -1.73 9.65
CA GLY A 9 -9.25 -1.96 9.64
C GLY A 9 -9.57 -3.43 9.86
N THR A 10 -10.80 -3.71 10.24
CA THR A 10 -11.41 -5.02 10.20
C THR A 10 -11.48 -5.55 8.76
N ARG A 11 -11.76 -6.85 8.62
CA ARG A 11 -11.97 -7.49 7.32
C ARG A 11 -13.12 -6.83 6.53
N ASP A 12 -14.23 -6.56 7.20
CA ASP A 12 -15.43 -5.99 6.55
C ASP A 12 -15.19 -4.56 6.05
N GLU A 13 -14.38 -3.79 6.80
CA GLU A 13 -13.92 -2.47 6.35
C GLU A 13 -13.01 -2.56 5.13
N LEU A 14 -12.11 -3.55 5.09
CA LEU A 14 -11.26 -3.79 3.92
C LEU A 14 -12.09 -4.20 2.69
N ASP A 15 -13.07 -5.08 2.84
CA ASP A 15 -13.96 -5.49 1.76
C ASP A 15 -14.75 -4.29 1.21
N SER A 16 -15.25 -3.44 2.11
CA SER A 16 -15.93 -2.19 1.76
C SER A 16 -15.02 -1.22 1.01
N LEU A 17 -13.77 -1.07 1.45
CA LEU A 17 -12.75 -0.26 0.79
C LEU A 17 -12.45 -0.77 -0.63
N ILE A 18 -12.30 -2.08 -0.81
CA ILE A 18 -12.06 -2.70 -2.12
C ILE A 18 -13.25 -2.45 -3.04
N GLN A 19 -14.49 -2.59 -2.56
CA GLN A 19 -15.68 -2.28 -3.34
C GLN A 19 -15.73 -0.81 -3.76
N MET A 20 -15.42 0.10 -2.85
CA MET A 20 -15.34 1.53 -3.16
C MET A 20 -14.31 1.81 -4.26
N CYS A 21 -13.10 1.25 -4.17
CA CYS A 21 -12.06 1.39 -5.21
C CYS A 21 -12.53 0.84 -6.56
N ARG A 22 -13.25 -0.29 -6.55
CA ARG A 22 -13.82 -0.88 -7.77
C ARG A 22 -14.87 0.03 -8.42
N VAL A 23 -15.79 0.58 -7.64
CA VAL A 23 -16.89 1.43 -8.13
C VAL A 23 -16.40 2.79 -8.61
N THR A 24 -15.50 3.42 -7.86
CA THR A 24 -15.01 4.78 -8.15
C THR A 24 -13.88 4.80 -9.17
N GLY A 25 -13.21 3.67 -9.39
CA GLY A 25 -12.01 3.62 -10.20
C GLY A 25 -10.75 4.07 -9.47
N VAL A 26 -10.80 4.38 -8.17
CA VAL A 26 -9.61 4.70 -7.37
C VAL A 26 -8.62 3.54 -7.41
N ARG A 27 -7.36 3.84 -7.68
CA ARG A 27 -6.24 2.88 -7.70
C ARG A 27 -5.10 3.41 -6.84
N ALA A 28 -4.40 2.50 -6.18
CA ALA A 28 -3.15 2.86 -5.53
C ALA A 28 -2.10 3.18 -6.60
N GLU A 29 -1.35 4.26 -6.40
CA GLU A 29 -0.20 4.57 -7.25
C GLU A 29 0.93 3.58 -6.97
N ILE A 30 1.38 2.91 -8.02
CA ILE A 30 2.49 1.96 -7.97
C ILE A 30 3.74 2.70 -8.43
N ASP A 31 4.73 2.83 -7.54
CA ASP A 31 6.04 3.41 -7.85
C ASP A 31 6.83 2.45 -8.74
N VAL A 32 6.84 1.17 -8.34
CA VAL A 32 7.69 0.16 -8.96
C VAL A 32 7.17 -1.25 -8.71
N GLU A 33 7.31 -2.08 -9.73
CA GLU A 33 7.09 -3.51 -9.69
C GLU A 33 8.42 -4.23 -9.99
N LEU A 34 8.74 -5.26 -9.21
CA LEU A 34 9.98 -6.03 -9.36
C LEU A 34 9.84 -7.44 -8.76
N PRO A 35 10.67 -8.40 -9.17
CA PRO A 35 10.64 -9.74 -8.59
C PRO A 35 11.01 -9.74 -7.09
N LEU A 36 10.43 -10.66 -6.33
CA LEU A 36 10.60 -10.78 -4.88
C LEU A 36 12.06 -11.02 -4.47
N ASP A 37 12.86 -11.68 -5.31
CA ASP A 37 14.30 -11.92 -5.07
C ASP A 37 15.12 -10.62 -4.98
N ARG A 38 14.60 -9.51 -5.54
CA ARG A 38 15.17 -8.17 -5.48
C ARG A 38 14.57 -7.28 -4.40
N ALA A 39 13.76 -7.84 -3.49
CA ALA A 39 13.03 -7.03 -2.51
C ALA A 39 13.92 -6.14 -1.63
N ARG A 40 15.14 -6.58 -1.33
CA ARG A 40 16.13 -5.82 -0.57
C ARG A 40 16.34 -4.41 -1.11
N GLU A 41 16.46 -4.25 -2.42
CA GLU A 41 16.69 -2.96 -3.08
C GLU A 41 15.60 -1.93 -2.74
N ARG A 42 14.35 -2.37 -2.62
CA ARG A 42 13.22 -1.47 -2.32
C ARG A 42 13.05 -1.22 -0.84
N PHE A 43 13.37 -2.17 0.02
CA PHE A 43 13.42 -1.92 1.46
C PHE A 43 14.49 -0.88 1.82
N GLU A 44 15.65 -0.91 1.16
CA GLU A 44 16.71 0.12 1.34
C GLU A 44 16.21 1.51 0.93
N ARG A 45 15.51 1.62 -0.22
CA ARG A 45 14.86 2.88 -0.63
C ARG A 45 13.84 3.38 0.40
N MET A 46 13.06 2.49 1.00
CA MET A 46 12.10 2.85 2.05
C MET A 46 12.81 3.42 3.29
N LEU A 47 13.91 2.80 3.70
CA LEU A 47 14.70 3.27 4.84
C LEU A 47 15.29 4.66 4.60
N GLU A 48 15.68 4.95 3.36
CA GLU A 48 16.20 6.25 2.93
C GLU A 48 15.10 7.31 2.68
N GLY A 49 13.81 6.96 2.88
CA GLY A 49 12.68 7.86 2.65
C GLY A 49 12.34 8.11 1.17
N ARG A 50 12.91 7.32 0.24
CA ARG A 50 12.72 7.47 -1.21
C ARG A 50 11.54 6.64 -1.74
N THR A 51 10.36 6.92 -1.21
CA THR A 51 9.10 6.24 -1.56
C THR A 51 8.12 7.19 -2.25
N ALA A 52 7.65 6.83 -3.45
CA ALA A 52 6.69 7.61 -4.23
C ALA A 52 5.49 6.75 -4.68
N GLY A 53 4.84 6.08 -3.73
CA GLY A 53 3.74 5.15 -3.98
C GLY A 53 3.98 3.77 -3.37
N LYS A 54 3.28 2.76 -3.88
CA LYS A 54 3.43 1.37 -3.45
C LYS A 54 4.52 0.67 -4.24
N ILE A 55 5.31 -0.15 -3.56
CA ILE A 55 6.23 -1.12 -4.16
C ILE A 55 5.48 -2.45 -4.24
N VAL A 56 5.48 -3.08 -5.42
CA VAL A 56 4.83 -4.39 -5.65
C VAL A 56 5.90 -5.42 -5.97
N PHE A 57 5.84 -6.57 -5.28
CA PHE A 57 6.73 -7.71 -5.56
C PHE A 57 5.99 -8.81 -6.32
N THR A 58 6.62 -9.32 -7.37
CA THR A 58 6.13 -10.45 -8.16
C THR A 58 6.88 -11.74 -7.80
N LEU A 59 6.22 -12.88 -8.02
CA LEU A 59 6.79 -14.22 -7.85
C LEU A 59 7.35 -14.76 -9.16
#